data_AF-A0AAU4BA25-F1
#
_entry.id   AF-A0AAU4BA25-F1
#
_cell.length_a   1.000
_cell.length_b   1.000
_cell.length_c   1.000
_cell.angle_alpha   90.00
_cell.angle_beta   90.00
_cell.angle_gamma   90.00
#
_symmetry.space_group_name_H-M   'P 1'
#
loop_
_entity.id
_entity.type
_entity.pdbx_description
1 polymer ?
#
loop_
_entity_poly.entity_id
_entity_poly.type
_entity_poly.pdbx_seq_one_letter_code
_entity_poly.pdbx_strand_id
1 'polypeptide(L)'
;MHLLIVKGVVGVSVAEDTVVRNRALQTEWYGRPLGDRVRPLLARLGLSQSGLASVLGLSAPMLSQLMSAQRAKISNPAVLHRLLAVEELATAPGFDTLTTAEIRARLDEIRAESAMTTSGVRSHTAERVPAGGGPGAGDAGYPADSARLVQAVLREVASAAELEAAAALLADRFPDLAEVLRVYGNGRASEAEAHFVRTILRSA
;
A
#
# COMPACT_ATOMS: atom_id res chain seq x y z
N MET A 1 -9.68 47.11 -10.95
CA MET A 1 -10.07 46.06 -11.90
C MET A 1 -8.87 45.14 -12.11
N HIS A 2 -9.05 43.83 -11.89
CA HIS A 2 -8.22 42.69 -12.33
C HIS A 2 -6.74 42.56 -11.89
N LEU A 3 -6.50 41.79 -10.81
CA LEU A 3 -5.31 40.94 -10.69
C LEU A 3 -5.52 39.76 -9.72
N LEU A 4 -6.43 38.82 -10.01
CA LEU A 4 -6.64 37.62 -9.18
C LEU A 4 -6.83 36.30 -9.96
N ILE A 5 -6.72 36.27 -11.30
CA ILE A 5 -7.13 35.08 -12.08
C ILE A 5 -5.95 34.22 -12.61
N VAL A 6 -4.71 34.73 -12.64
CA VAL A 6 -3.61 34.03 -13.35
C VAL A 6 -3.06 32.80 -12.60
N LYS A 7 -3.10 32.79 -11.26
CA LYS A 7 -2.50 31.71 -10.46
C LYS A 7 -3.26 30.38 -10.55
N GLY A 8 -4.59 30.44 -10.79
CA GLY A 8 -5.43 29.25 -10.93
C GLY A 8 -5.27 28.55 -12.28
N VAL A 9 -5.13 29.31 -13.37
CA VAL A 9 -5.04 28.76 -14.74
C VAL A 9 -3.73 27.99 -14.96
N VAL A 10 -2.61 28.51 -14.44
CA VAL A 10 -1.30 27.83 -14.56
C VAL A 10 -1.25 26.52 -13.75
N GLY A 11 -1.85 26.51 -12.54
CA GLY A 11 -1.89 25.30 -11.71
C GLY A 11 -2.77 24.19 -12.30
N VAL A 12 -3.89 24.56 -12.94
CA VAL A 12 -4.78 23.61 -13.62
C VAL A 12 -4.09 23.02 -14.85
N SER A 13 -3.43 23.84 -15.68
CA SER A 13 -2.69 23.37 -16.87
C SER A 13 -1.59 22.37 -16.51
N VAL A 14 -0.80 22.63 -15.46
CA VAL A 14 0.29 21.72 -15.04
C VAL A 14 -0.26 20.40 -14.48
N ALA A 15 -1.38 20.44 -13.76
CA ALA A 15 -2.05 19.25 -13.26
C ALA A 15 -2.66 18.42 -14.41
N GLU A 16 -3.28 19.08 -15.40
CA GLU A 16 -3.79 18.45 -16.62
C GLU A 16 -2.67 17.79 -17.42
N ASP A 17 -1.54 18.49 -17.62
CA ASP A 17 -0.35 17.96 -18.29
C ASP A 17 0.22 16.74 -17.56
N THR A 18 0.21 16.77 -16.22
CA THR A 18 0.66 15.64 -15.38
C THR A 18 -0.25 14.42 -15.54
N VAL A 19 -1.58 14.62 -15.52
CA VAL A 19 -2.57 13.55 -15.70
C VAL A 19 -2.47 12.94 -17.09
N VAL A 20 -2.34 13.76 -18.14
CA VAL A 20 -2.15 13.30 -19.52
C VAL A 20 -0.88 12.47 -19.66
N ARG A 21 0.25 12.97 -19.14
CA ARG A 21 1.53 12.25 -19.14
C ARG A 21 1.43 10.92 -18.40
N ASN A 22 0.84 10.91 -17.20
CA ASN A 22 0.70 9.71 -16.40
C ASN A 22 -0.22 8.67 -17.05
N ARG A 23 -1.28 9.11 -17.74
CA ARG A 23 -2.17 8.23 -18.51
C ARG A 23 -1.44 7.57 -19.68
N ALA A 24 -0.57 8.31 -20.36
CA ALA A 24 0.29 7.77 -21.41
C ALA A 24 1.26 6.72 -20.84
N LEU A 25 1.95 7.01 -19.73
CA LEU A 25 2.85 6.06 -19.06
C LEU A 25 2.12 4.79 -18.58
N GLN A 26 0.91 4.92 -18.06
CA GLN A 26 0.09 3.76 -17.69
C GLN A 26 -0.24 2.90 -18.91
N THR A 27 -0.52 3.52 -20.06
CA THR A 27 -0.78 2.79 -21.30
C THR A 27 0.46 2.05 -21.77
N GLU A 28 1.63 2.69 -21.70
CA GLU A 28 2.91 2.08 -22.04
C GLU A 28 3.24 0.87 -21.15
N TRP A 29 3.09 1.01 -19.83
CA TRP A 29 3.46 -0.06 -18.89
C TRP A 29 2.41 -1.15 -18.69
N TYR A 30 1.14 -0.80 -18.81
CA TYR A 30 0.03 -1.67 -18.46
C TYR A 30 -0.94 -1.94 -19.64
N GLY A 31 -0.59 -1.51 -20.85
CA GLY A 31 -1.37 -1.69 -22.07
C GLY A 31 -2.58 -0.75 -22.21
N ARG A 32 -3.10 -0.21 -21.10
CA ARG A 32 -4.17 0.79 -21.07
C ARG A 32 -4.19 1.51 -19.71
N PRO A 33 -4.87 2.66 -19.60
CA PRO A 33 -4.97 3.39 -18.34
C PRO A 33 -5.57 2.55 -17.22
N LEU A 34 -5.02 2.67 -16.01
CA LEU A 34 -5.43 1.85 -14.85
C LEU A 34 -6.89 2.10 -14.47
N GLY A 35 -7.37 3.34 -14.61
CA GLY A 35 -8.79 3.65 -14.42
C GLY A 35 -9.72 2.85 -15.36
N ASP A 36 -9.26 2.63 -16.60
CA ASP A 36 -10.04 1.90 -17.61
C ASP A 36 -9.97 0.38 -17.41
N ARG A 37 -8.97 -0.12 -16.67
CA ARG A 37 -8.89 -1.52 -16.20
C ARG A 37 -9.75 -1.76 -14.97
N VAL A 38 -9.69 -0.85 -13.99
CA VAL A 38 -10.27 -1.05 -12.66
C VAL A 38 -11.79 -0.81 -12.63
N ARG A 39 -12.30 0.20 -13.33
CA ARG A 39 -13.74 0.54 -13.29
C ARG A 39 -14.66 -0.62 -13.72
N PRO A 40 -14.37 -1.37 -14.81
CA PRO A 40 -15.15 -2.55 -15.15
C PRO A 40 -15.16 -3.62 -14.04
N LEU A 41 -14.03 -3.82 -13.35
CA LEU A 41 -13.95 -4.80 -12.26
C LEU A 41 -14.82 -4.40 -11.07
N LEU A 42 -14.83 -3.12 -10.68
CA LEU A 42 -15.69 -2.63 -9.60
C LEU A 42 -17.17 -2.90 -9.90
N ALA A 43 -17.61 -2.58 -11.13
CA ALA A 43 -18.98 -2.81 -11.56
C ALA A 43 -19.30 -4.32 -11.61
N ARG A 44 -18.40 -5.12 -12.18
CA ARG A 44 -18.60 -6.55 -12.39
C ARG A 44 -18.63 -7.35 -11.09
N LEU A 45 -17.77 -7.02 -10.14
CA LEU A 45 -17.65 -7.68 -8.85
C LEU A 45 -18.61 -7.10 -7.80
N GLY A 46 -19.32 -6.01 -8.11
CA GLY A 46 -20.16 -5.30 -7.16
C GLY A 46 -19.38 -4.71 -5.97
N LEU A 47 -18.11 -4.36 -6.19
CA LEU A 47 -17.22 -3.86 -5.13
C LEU A 47 -17.16 -2.33 -5.11
N SER A 48 -17.03 -1.78 -3.91
CA SER A 48 -16.57 -0.41 -3.75
C SER A 48 -15.07 -0.32 -4.08
N GLN A 49 -14.60 0.90 -4.38
CA GLN A 49 -13.18 1.15 -4.61
C GLN A 49 -12.32 0.74 -3.39
N SER A 50 -12.79 1.00 -2.17
CA SER A 50 -12.09 0.57 -0.94
C SER A 50 -12.08 -0.96 -0.79
N GLY A 51 -13.16 -1.63 -1.20
CA GLY A 51 -13.23 -3.10 -1.20
C GLY A 51 -12.18 -3.71 -2.12
N LEU A 52 -12.10 -3.23 -3.36
CA LEU A 52 -11.06 -3.70 -4.30
C LEU A 52 -9.66 -3.31 -3.83
N ALA A 53 -9.46 -2.11 -3.28
CA ALA A 53 -8.16 -1.71 -2.73
C ALA A 53 -7.67 -2.68 -1.64
N SER A 54 -8.57 -3.11 -0.75
CA SER A 54 -8.28 -4.12 0.29
C SER A 54 -7.81 -5.45 -0.30
N VAL A 55 -8.48 -5.95 -1.36
CA VAL A 55 -8.08 -7.17 -2.08
C VAL A 55 -6.70 -7.03 -2.69
N LEU A 56 -6.44 -5.89 -3.36
CA LEU A 56 -5.16 -5.63 -4.03
C LEU A 56 -4.00 -5.40 -3.03
N GLY A 57 -4.29 -5.08 -1.77
CA GLY A 57 -3.29 -4.67 -0.79
C GLY A 57 -2.85 -3.21 -0.97
N LEU A 58 -3.76 -2.36 -1.43
CA LEU A 58 -3.58 -0.92 -1.60
C LEU A 58 -4.44 -0.15 -0.59
N SER A 59 -4.01 1.08 -0.28
CA SER A 59 -4.92 2.04 0.35
C SER A 59 -5.94 2.56 -0.66
N ALA A 60 -7.15 2.88 -0.20
CA ALA A 60 -8.19 3.46 -1.05
C ALA A 60 -7.74 4.79 -1.73
N PRO A 61 -6.99 5.70 -1.05
CA PRO A 61 -6.41 6.88 -1.70
C PRO A 61 -5.42 6.53 -2.81
N MET A 62 -4.54 5.54 -2.61
CA MET A 62 -3.59 5.14 -3.64
C MET A 62 -4.29 4.58 -4.88
N LEU A 63 -5.33 3.75 -4.68
CA LEU A 63 -6.15 3.28 -5.81
C LEU A 63 -6.84 4.45 -6.53
N SER A 64 -7.34 5.43 -5.78
CA SER A 64 -7.96 6.64 -6.35
C SER A 64 -7.00 7.43 -7.23
N GLN A 65 -5.77 7.64 -6.75
CA GLN A 65 -4.73 8.36 -7.49
C GLN A 65 -4.31 7.62 -8.76
N LEU A 66 -4.23 6.29 -8.73
CA LEU A 66 -3.94 5.47 -9.91
C LEU A 66 -5.08 5.54 -10.93
N MET A 67 -6.33 5.39 -10.48
CA MET A 67 -7.53 5.44 -11.33
C MET A 67 -7.77 6.81 -11.97
N SER A 68 -7.35 7.89 -11.31
CA SER A 68 -7.42 9.27 -11.82
C SER A 68 -6.15 9.72 -12.54
N ALA A 69 -5.17 8.82 -12.72
CA ALA A 69 -3.86 9.11 -13.30
C ALA A 69 -3.08 10.25 -12.60
N GLN A 70 -3.43 10.58 -11.35
CA GLN A 70 -2.57 11.41 -10.49
C GLN A 70 -1.29 10.67 -10.08
N ARG A 71 -1.30 9.33 -10.16
CA ARG A 71 -0.12 8.47 -10.01
C ARG A 71 0.00 7.53 -11.21
N ALA A 72 1.19 7.47 -11.81
CA ALA A 72 1.42 6.64 -12.99
C ALA A 72 1.70 5.15 -12.67
N LYS A 73 2.48 4.86 -11.62
CA LYS A 73 3.09 3.54 -11.41
C LYS A 73 2.53 2.79 -10.19
N ILE A 74 2.31 1.49 -10.34
CA ILE A 74 2.22 0.51 -9.26
C ILE A 74 3.65 0.04 -8.94
N SER A 75 4.19 0.43 -7.78
CA SER A 75 5.57 0.08 -7.39
C SER A 75 5.70 -1.36 -6.90
N ASN A 76 4.67 -1.89 -6.26
CA ASN A 76 4.70 -3.22 -5.67
C ASN A 76 4.24 -4.27 -6.71
N PRO A 77 5.11 -5.21 -7.14
CA PRO A 77 4.75 -6.22 -8.13
C PRO A 77 3.63 -7.16 -7.63
N ALA A 78 3.54 -7.44 -6.33
CA ALA A 78 2.46 -8.26 -5.77
C ALA A 78 1.08 -7.63 -5.98
N VAL A 79 0.98 -6.29 -5.91
CA VAL A 79 -0.27 -5.57 -6.21
C VAL A 79 -0.67 -5.75 -7.67
N LEU A 80 0.30 -5.70 -8.59
CA LEU A 80 0.05 -5.93 -10.01
C LEU A 80 -0.40 -7.37 -10.27
N HIS A 81 0.24 -8.36 -9.64
CA HIS A 81 -0.16 -9.76 -9.73
C HIS A 81 -1.60 -9.97 -9.25
N ARG A 82 -2.00 -9.38 -8.12
CA ARG A 82 -3.39 -9.44 -7.64
C ARG A 82 -4.36 -8.77 -8.60
N LEU A 83 -3.99 -7.65 -9.22
CA LEU A 83 -4.85 -7.00 -10.22
C LEU A 83 -5.10 -7.92 -11.43
N LEU A 84 -4.04 -8.58 -11.93
CA LEU A 84 -4.16 -9.55 -13.02
C LEU A 84 -5.04 -10.74 -12.61
N ALA A 85 -4.87 -11.28 -11.41
CA ALA A 85 -5.69 -12.39 -10.91
C ALA A 85 -7.17 -12.00 -10.74
N VAL A 86 -7.45 -10.77 -10.30
CA VAL A 86 -8.83 -10.25 -10.22
C VAL A 86 -9.44 -10.08 -11.62
N GLU A 87 -8.66 -9.63 -12.60
CA GLU A 87 -9.11 -9.55 -14.00
C GLU A 87 -9.40 -10.94 -14.58
N GLU A 88 -8.53 -11.91 -14.31
CA GLU A 88 -8.73 -13.31 -14.71
C GLU A 88 -10.01 -13.88 -14.10
N LEU A 89 -10.23 -13.71 -12.79
CA LEU A 89 -11.47 -14.10 -12.14
C LEU A 89 -12.70 -13.45 -12.80
N ALA A 90 -12.66 -12.14 -13.03
CA ALA A 90 -13.80 -11.40 -13.57
C ALA A 90 -14.12 -11.75 -15.05
N THR A 91 -13.15 -12.30 -15.78
CA THR A 91 -13.28 -12.71 -17.19
C THR A 91 -13.39 -14.22 -17.36
N ALA A 92 -13.27 -14.99 -16.27
CA ALA A 92 -13.33 -16.44 -16.31
C ALA A 92 -14.68 -16.95 -16.85
N PRO A 93 -14.67 -17.96 -17.75
CA PRO A 93 -15.90 -18.63 -18.17
C PRO A 93 -16.65 -19.17 -16.95
N GLY A 94 -17.92 -18.82 -16.82
CA GLY A 94 -18.75 -19.25 -15.69
C GLY A 94 -18.78 -18.28 -14.51
N PHE A 95 -18.12 -17.12 -14.56
CA PHE A 95 -18.24 -16.11 -13.51
C PHE A 95 -19.71 -15.78 -13.17
N ASP A 96 -20.59 -15.70 -14.18
CA ASP A 96 -22.03 -15.43 -13.99
C ASP A 96 -22.78 -16.51 -13.22
N THR A 97 -22.19 -17.69 -13.07
CA THR A 97 -22.77 -18.81 -12.30
C THR A 97 -22.28 -18.84 -10.86
N LEU A 98 -21.24 -18.06 -10.52
CA LEU A 98 -20.71 -17.99 -9.16
C LEU A 98 -21.65 -17.20 -8.26
N THR A 99 -21.84 -17.72 -7.06
CA THR A 99 -22.51 -17.02 -5.97
C THR A 99 -21.61 -15.92 -5.41
N THR A 100 -22.22 -14.92 -4.76
CA THR A 100 -21.47 -13.86 -4.05
C THR A 100 -20.49 -14.41 -3.01
N ALA A 101 -20.82 -15.54 -2.37
CA ALA A 101 -19.96 -16.18 -1.38
C ALA A 101 -18.71 -16.80 -2.04
N GLU A 102 -18.86 -17.45 -3.19
CA GLU A 102 -17.74 -18.01 -3.96
C GLU A 102 -16.84 -16.90 -4.50
N ILE A 103 -17.42 -15.82 -5.06
CA ILE A 103 -16.64 -14.65 -5.50
C ILE A 103 -15.82 -14.09 -4.34
N ARG A 104 -16.42 -13.95 -3.16
CA ARG A 104 -15.70 -13.45 -1.97
C ARG A 104 -14.55 -14.38 -1.57
N ALA A 105 -14.79 -15.69 -1.54
CA ALA A 105 -13.75 -16.66 -1.21
C ALA A 105 -12.56 -16.58 -2.18
N ARG A 106 -12.81 -16.46 -3.49
CA ARG A 106 -11.76 -16.29 -4.50
C ARG A 106 -10.98 -14.98 -4.33
N LEU A 107 -11.67 -13.88 -3.99
CA LEU A 107 -10.98 -12.61 -3.73
C LEU A 107 -10.10 -12.67 -2.47
N ASP A 108 -10.53 -13.41 -1.44
CA ASP A 108 -9.73 -13.66 -0.24
C ASP A 108 -8.51 -14.54 -0.53
N GLU A 109 -8.65 -15.55 -1.40
CA GLU A 109 -7.53 -16.36 -1.90
C GLU A 109 -6.50 -15.48 -2.64
N ILE A 110 -6.93 -14.63 -3.57
CA ILE A 110 -6.04 -13.72 -4.31
C ILE A 110 -5.29 -12.78 -3.35
N ARG A 111 -5.97 -12.29 -2.31
CA ARG A 111 -5.36 -11.46 -1.27
C ARG A 111 -4.25 -12.22 -0.54
N ALA A 112 -4.48 -13.48 -0.20
CA ALA A 112 -3.58 -14.35 0.56
C ALA A 112 -2.40 -14.90 -0.26
N GLU A 113 -2.60 -15.29 -1.52
CA GLU A 113 -1.62 -16.00 -2.37
C GLU A 113 -0.33 -15.20 -2.57
N SER A 114 -0.44 -13.89 -2.76
CA SER A 114 0.74 -13.02 -2.92
C SER A 114 1.50 -12.77 -1.61
N ALA A 115 0.89 -13.03 -0.45
CA ALA A 115 1.65 -13.03 0.81
C ALA A 115 2.60 -14.23 0.88
N MET A 116 2.25 -15.35 0.25
CA MET A 116 3.07 -16.56 0.22
C MET A 116 4.23 -16.47 -0.78
N THR A 117 4.07 -15.79 -1.92
CA THR A 117 5.14 -15.64 -2.93
C THR A 117 6.20 -14.60 -2.54
N THR A 118 5.86 -13.60 -1.71
CA THR A 118 6.86 -12.75 -1.02
C THR A 118 7.41 -13.37 0.26
N SER A 119 6.74 -14.41 0.79
CA SER A 119 7.20 -15.23 1.92
C SER A 119 8.02 -16.45 1.46
N GLY A 120 8.42 -16.50 0.19
CA GLY A 120 9.31 -17.52 -0.39
C GLY A 120 10.78 -17.38 0.02
N VAL A 121 11.17 -16.28 0.67
CA VAL A 121 12.47 -16.14 1.35
C VAL A 121 12.20 -15.83 2.82
N ARG A 122 11.68 -16.85 3.53
CA ARG A 122 11.78 -17.12 4.99
C ARG A 122 10.58 -17.97 5.44
N SER A 123 10.28 -19.03 4.70
CA SER A 123 9.60 -20.18 5.30
C SER A 123 10.68 -21.14 5.78
N HIS A 124 11.33 -20.82 6.90
CA HIS A 124 11.98 -21.88 7.67
C HIS A 124 10.86 -22.75 8.23
N THR A 125 10.64 -23.86 7.53
CA THR A 125 10.23 -25.16 8.08
C THR A 125 10.14 -25.17 9.60
N ALA A 126 8.93 -24.94 10.12
CA ALA A 126 8.56 -25.44 11.44
C ALA A 126 8.40 -26.96 11.30
N GLU A 127 9.54 -27.65 11.31
CA GLU A 127 9.60 -29.07 11.55
C GLU A 127 9.00 -29.31 12.94
N ARG A 128 7.89 -30.03 12.95
CA ARG A 128 7.20 -30.43 14.18
C ARG A 128 8.14 -31.31 15.02
N VAL A 129 8.38 -30.89 16.25
CA VAL A 129 8.61 -31.82 17.37
C VAL A 129 7.62 -31.45 18.49
N PRO A 130 6.86 -32.41 19.04
CA PRO A 130 5.82 -32.14 20.02
C PRO A 130 6.38 -32.18 21.45
N ALA A 131 5.89 -31.28 22.32
CA ALA A 131 5.49 -31.56 23.70
C ALA A 131 5.35 -30.26 24.52
N GLY A 132 4.15 -30.02 25.06
CA GLY A 132 3.96 -29.45 26.40
C GLY A 132 3.92 -27.93 26.55
N GLY A 133 2.71 -27.41 26.82
CA GLY A 133 2.53 -26.42 27.90
C GLY A 133 2.04 -25.01 27.53
N GLY A 134 0.73 -24.77 27.73
CA GLY A 134 0.21 -23.51 28.29
C GLY A 134 -0.39 -22.48 27.32
N PRO A 135 -1.62 -21.98 27.55
CA PRO A 135 -2.19 -20.83 26.84
C PRO A 135 -1.74 -19.53 27.51
N GLY A 136 -0.98 -18.69 26.80
CA GLY A 136 -0.72 -17.31 27.21
C GLY A 136 0.59 -16.73 26.68
N ALA A 137 0.56 -16.08 25.51
CA ALA A 137 1.51 -15.04 25.08
C ALA A 137 1.12 -14.57 23.65
N GLY A 138 0.06 -13.76 23.55
CA GLY A 138 -0.49 -13.30 22.27
C GLY A 138 -0.16 -11.86 21.86
N ASP A 139 0.60 -11.09 22.66
CA ASP A 139 0.62 -9.61 22.49
C ASP A 139 2.02 -8.98 22.38
N ALA A 140 3.11 -9.74 22.60
CA ALA A 140 4.47 -9.19 22.51
C ALA A 140 5.00 -9.08 21.07
N GLY A 141 4.39 -9.78 20.11
CA GLY A 141 4.81 -9.75 18.70
C GLY A 141 4.25 -8.56 17.91
N TYR A 142 3.06 -8.07 18.28
CA TYR A 142 2.34 -7.06 17.51
C TYR A 142 3.04 -5.69 17.43
N PRO A 143 3.61 -5.14 18.53
CA PRO A 143 4.30 -3.85 18.48
C PRO A 143 5.65 -3.92 17.76
N ALA A 144 6.41 -5.01 17.98
CA ALA A 144 7.70 -5.26 17.35
C ALA A 144 7.56 -5.39 15.82
N ASP A 145 6.56 -6.14 15.36
CA ASP A 145 6.30 -6.35 13.94
C ASP A 145 5.79 -5.07 13.26
N SER A 146 4.99 -4.27 13.96
CA SER A 146 4.48 -2.98 13.45
C SER A 146 5.59 -1.93 13.30
N ALA A 147 6.49 -1.80 14.28
CA ALA A 147 7.61 -0.86 14.19
C ALA A 147 8.55 -1.22 13.03
N ARG A 148 8.85 -2.51 12.87
CA ARG A 148 9.68 -3.01 11.75
C ARG A 148 9.04 -2.76 10.39
N LEU A 149 7.71 -2.86 10.28
CA LEU A 149 6.99 -2.55 9.06
C LEU A 149 7.15 -1.07 8.68
N VAL A 150 7.04 -0.15 9.65
CA VAL A 150 7.25 1.29 9.39
C VAL A 150 8.68 1.57 8.95
N GLN A 151 9.69 0.92 9.57
CA GLN A 151 11.09 1.05 9.14
C GLN A 151 11.30 0.54 7.71
N ALA A 152 10.70 -0.60 7.37
CA ALA A 152 10.78 -1.15 6.02
C ALA A 152 10.17 -0.19 4.99
N VAL A 153 9.02 0.40 5.28
CA VAL A 153 8.36 1.38 4.40
C VAL A 153 9.24 2.61 4.18
N LEU A 154 9.80 3.21 5.23
CA LEU A 154 10.63 4.41 5.07
C LEU A 154 11.91 4.13 4.28
N ARG A 155 12.57 2.99 4.55
CA ARG A 155 13.82 2.61 3.87
C ARG A 155 13.62 2.22 2.41
N GLU A 156 12.42 1.77 2.05
CA GLU A 156 12.05 1.53 0.65
C GLU A 156 11.82 2.85 -0.11
N VAL A 157 11.35 3.90 0.59
CA VAL A 157 11.04 5.20 -0.02
C VAL A 157 12.30 6.05 -0.20
N ALA A 158 13.23 6.01 0.75
CA ALA A 158 14.44 6.82 0.73
C ALA A 158 15.57 6.14 1.54
N SER A 159 16.81 6.44 1.18
CA SER A 159 17.97 5.99 1.95
C SER A 159 17.99 6.62 3.34
N ALA A 160 18.71 5.99 4.29
CA ALA A 160 18.85 6.53 5.64
C ALA A 160 19.44 7.97 5.66
N ALA A 161 20.34 8.28 4.71
CA ALA A 161 20.92 9.61 4.57
C ALA A 161 19.90 10.66 4.08
N GLU A 162 19.03 10.29 3.13
CA GLU A 162 17.96 11.16 2.65
C GLU A 162 16.88 11.38 3.72
N LEU A 163 16.53 10.33 4.48
CA LEU A 163 15.61 10.43 5.61
C LEU A 163 16.15 11.34 6.72
N GLU A 164 17.45 11.29 7.00
CA GLU A 164 18.09 12.21 7.95
C GLU A 164 18.09 13.65 7.43
N ALA A 165 18.41 13.85 6.14
CA ALA A 165 18.35 15.18 5.53
C ALA A 165 16.93 15.78 5.58
N ALA A 166 15.90 14.96 5.32
CA ALA A 166 14.50 15.37 5.46
C ALA A 166 14.13 15.68 6.92
N ALA A 167 14.61 14.88 7.88
CA ALA A 167 14.41 15.15 9.30
C ALA A 167 15.05 16.48 9.74
N ALA A 168 16.23 16.81 9.21
CA ALA A 168 16.89 18.09 9.47
C ALA A 168 16.07 19.29 8.96
N LEU A 169 15.48 19.20 7.77
CA LEU A 169 14.61 20.26 7.22
C LEU A 169 13.32 20.47 8.03
N LEU A 170 12.81 19.40 8.66
CA LEU A 170 11.58 19.44 9.45
C LEU A 170 11.79 19.83 10.90
N ALA A 171 13.01 19.73 11.43
CA ALA A 171 13.29 19.84 12.86
C ALA A 171 12.78 21.14 13.51
N ASP A 172 12.92 22.27 12.82
CA ASP A 172 12.55 23.59 13.37
C ASP A 172 11.04 23.81 13.46
N ARG A 173 10.28 23.25 12.52
CA ARG A 173 8.83 23.51 12.38
C ARG A 173 7.96 22.35 12.82
N PHE A 174 8.49 21.13 12.75
CA PHE A 174 7.78 19.89 13.01
C PHE A 174 8.72 18.88 13.71
N PRO A 175 9.13 19.18 14.95
CA PRO A 175 10.11 18.38 15.68
C PRO A 175 9.67 16.91 15.85
N ASP A 176 8.38 16.67 16.11
CA ASP A 176 7.84 15.31 16.28
C ASP A 176 7.92 14.48 14.99
N LEU A 177 7.67 15.11 13.83
CA LEU A 177 7.82 14.44 12.53
C LEU A 177 9.29 14.15 12.22
N ALA A 178 10.18 15.07 12.57
CA ALA A 178 11.62 14.86 12.45
C ALA A 178 12.09 13.70 13.34
N GLU A 179 11.57 13.58 14.57
CA GLU A 179 11.86 12.44 15.45
C GLU A 179 11.42 11.11 14.82
N VAL A 180 10.20 11.03 14.30
CA VAL A 180 9.69 9.83 13.60
C VAL A 180 10.63 9.42 12.45
N LEU A 181 11.04 10.36 11.61
CA LEU A 181 11.94 10.05 10.49
C LEU A 181 13.29 9.52 10.96
N ARG A 182 13.86 10.06 12.04
CA ARG A 182 15.13 9.56 12.59
C ARG A 182 14.97 8.17 13.20
N VAL A 183 13.95 7.98 14.02
CA VAL A 183 13.70 6.73 14.75
C VAL A 183 13.40 5.57 13.79
N TYR A 184 12.53 5.80 12.81
CA TYR A 184 12.12 4.73 11.90
C TYR A 184 13.01 4.64 10.64
N GLY A 185 13.68 5.74 10.24
CA GLY A 185 14.55 5.77 9.07
C GLY A 185 16.00 5.35 9.35
N ASN A 186 16.54 5.72 10.52
CA ASN A 186 17.94 5.50 10.88
C ASN A 186 18.13 4.76 12.22
N GLY A 187 17.14 4.75 13.10
CA GLY A 187 17.21 4.14 14.42
C GLY A 187 17.29 2.61 14.42
N ARG A 188 17.72 2.05 15.56
CA ARG A 188 17.74 0.58 15.78
C ARG A 188 16.30 0.06 15.91
N ALA A 189 16.08 -1.21 15.56
CA ALA A 189 14.75 -1.83 15.66
C ALA A 189 14.15 -1.75 17.08
N SER A 190 14.98 -1.89 18.12
CA SER A 190 14.57 -1.75 19.52
C SER A 190 14.15 -0.32 19.91
N GLU A 191 14.78 0.69 19.31
CA GLU A 191 14.44 2.10 19.52
C GLU A 191 13.12 2.45 18.82
N ALA A 192 12.91 1.92 17.61
CA ALA A 192 11.66 2.08 16.86
C ALA A 192 10.47 1.39 17.53
N GLU A 193 10.70 0.23 18.13
CA GLU A 193 9.69 -0.50 18.91
C GLU A 193 9.31 0.25 20.19
N ALA A 194 10.29 0.72 20.96
CA ALA A 194 10.06 1.53 22.15
C ALA A 194 9.32 2.84 21.81
N HIS A 195 9.68 3.49 20.71
CA HIS A 195 8.99 4.67 20.22
C HIS A 195 7.54 4.34 19.80
N PHE A 196 7.31 3.24 19.11
CA PHE A 196 5.97 2.83 18.64
C PHE A 196 5.02 2.57 19.81
N VAL A 197 5.48 1.81 20.81
CA VAL A 197 4.75 1.58 22.07
C VAL A 197 4.44 2.91 22.75
N ARG A 198 5.44 3.79 22.90
CA ARG A 198 5.27 5.10 23.55
C ARG A 198 4.28 6.00 22.81
N THR A 199 4.26 6.01 21.48
CA THR A 199 3.39 6.90 20.70
C THR A 199 1.96 6.36 20.61
N ILE A 200 1.78 5.05 20.46
CA ILE A 200 0.47 4.45 20.24
C ILE A 200 -0.25 4.11 21.56
N LEU A 201 0.46 3.56 22.55
CA LEU A 201 -0.14 3.13 23.82
C LEU A 201 -0.29 4.25 24.86
N ARG A 202 0.31 5.42 24.64
CA ARG A 202 0.11 6.62 25.46
C ARG A 202 -0.98 7.54 24.91
N SER A 203 -1.56 7.18 23.75
CA SER A 203 -2.64 7.87 23.06
C SER A 203 -4.00 7.15 23.22
N ALA A 204 -4.06 6.11 24.06
CA ALA A 204 -5.25 5.38 24.48
C ALA A 204 -5.47 5.59 25.98
#